data_AF-I0L6R7-F1
#
_entry.id   AF-I0L6R7-F1
#
_cell.length_a   1.000
_cell.length_b   1.000
_cell.length_c   1.000
_cell.angle_alpha   90.00
_cell.angle_beta   90.00
_cell.angle_gamma   90.00
#
_symmetry.space_group_name_H-M   'P 1'
#
loop_
_entity.id
_entity.type
_entity.pdbx_description
1 polymer ?
#
loop_
_entity_poly.entity_id
_entity_poly.type
_entity_poly.pdbx_seq_one_letter_code
_entity_poly.pdbx_strand_id
1 'polypeptide(L)'
;MSAVLFARRTRWQALTRQPPAPALRVALLASYTADPLVPYLGLGLHDTGLPAMLAVGPFQQVVQQCLATDGFLAEARPDVLVVAQRLEEAGDPGPSGDAWAAELLAGAEAAVTAARRHGALLVYVLPPVPASRYGPADAMHADGVTASATAVRQRLRDRLAGDPWVLLVDADEAVRAVGDERAYHPALFRFAKVPYTEEVFARLGTTTAALVGCWFGAGCRALVLDGDGLTGGAVHLLPALRDLRAAGVRVALRATGVDWWSSADATDLLSVLDGWVTDDRPRADQLAEIADELDVAPAQLVLAGTGPAQSPPRHVALGPDPAGWSDELRAAGLTDRLPARRWSGGTSRPAVTPTELSLDDFVAGLDVHVDYRPVTADGVAEVAEVVARAHDFALAPAPPAAALAERAADLLAIRVRDRLGDYGTSGLVALDRAGDRWTVDVFSLSCPVLGKGVEAEVLRELTRRAGAAGVGEVRVRWADTGRNGTARRFLSELDGVAPADPRVRLRAAHTDADNDATAVRAGTTTTTHRATTDRATADRTTTDRTATDRTTAVRR
;
A
#
# COMPACT_ATOMS: atom_id res chain seq x y z
N MET A 1 -8.29 16.29 -3.51
CA MET A 1 -8.12 16.25 -2.04
C MET A 1 -8.78 17.46 -1.40
N SER A 2 -9.87 17.22 -0.65
CA SER A 2 -10.58 18.23 0.13
C SER A 2 -9.85 18.59 1.44
N ALA A 3 -10.27 19.68 2.09
CA ALA A 3 -9.75 20.09 3.40
C ALA A 3 -9.95 19.00 4.47
N VAL A 4 -11.06 18.25 4.42
CA VAL A 4 -11.35 17.14 5.34
C VAL A 4 -10.33 16.00 5.17
N LEU A 5 -10.00 15.63 3.93
CA LEU A 5 -9.00 14.59 3.66
C LEU A 5 -7.59 15.04 4.04
N PHE A 6 -7.25 16.30 3.78
CA PHE A 6 -5.98 16.89 4.24
C PHE A 6 -5.87 16.84 5.77
N ALA A 7 -6.91 17.23 6.52
CA ALA A 7 -6.93 17.15 7.98
C ALA A 7 -6.75 15.70 8.49
N ARG A 8 -7.40 14.71 7.86
CA ARG A 8 -7.19 13.28 8.16
C ARG A 8 -5.73 12.86 7.93
N ARG A 9 -5.11 13.24 6.80
CA ARG A 9 -3.68 12.95 6.54
C ARG A 9 -2.77 13.62 7.56
N THR A 10 -3.01 14.89 7.93
CA THR A 10 -2.23 15.60 8.96
C THR A 10 -2.33 14.91 10.32
N ARG A 11 -3.54 14.48 10.72
CA ARG A 11 -3.76 13.75 11.98
C ARG A 11 -3.05 12.38 11.98
N TRP A 12 -3.12 11.63 10.88
CA TRP A 12 -2.37 10.39 10.72
C TRP A 12 -0.85 10.62 10.80
N GLN A 13 -0.31 11.65 10.13
CA GLN A 13 1.10 12.00 10.21
C GLN A 13 1.57 12.34 11.63
N ALA A 14 0.72 12.99 12.43
CA ALA A 14 1.01 13.24 13.85
C ALA A 14 1.10 11.93 14.64
N LEU A 15 0.12 11.02 14.47
CA LEU A 15 0.13 9.70 15.10
C LEU A 15 1.37 8.87 14.71
N THR A 16 1.79 8.89 13.43
CA THR A 16 2.98 8.13 13.01
C THR A 16 4.31 8.67 13.55
N ARG A 17 4.36 9.92 14.05
CA ARG A 17 5.57 10.47 14.70
C ARG A 17 5.75 10.01 16.15
N GLN A 18 4.65 9.68 16.82
CA GLN A 18 4.61 9.14 18.18
C GLN A 18 3.65 7.95 18.18
N PRO A 19 4.03 6.83 17.54
CA PRO A 19 3.11 5.71 17.33
C PRO A 19 2.68 5.13 18.68
N PRO A 20 1.35 4.99 18.94
CA PRO A 20 0.87 4.25 20.09
C PRO A 20 1.28 2.78 19.98
N ALA A 21 1.32 2.07 21.12
CA ALA A 21 1.51 0.62 21.12
C ALA A 21 0.43 -0.05 20.24
N PRO A 22 0.79 -0.85 19.22
CA PRO A 22 -0.18 -1.40 18.30
C PRO A 22 -0.99 -2.51 18.98
N ALA A 23 -2.31 -2.39 18.91
CA ALA A 23 -3.26 -3.45 19.24
C ALA A 23 -3.42 -4.46 18.09
N LEU A 24 -3.13 -4.04 16.84
CA LEU A 24 -3.24 -4.87 15.64
C LEU A 24 -2.03 -4.67 14.70
N ARG A 25 -1.65 -5.73 14.00
CA ARG A 25 -0.70 -5.76 12.89
C ARG A 25 -1.47 -6.01 11.60
N VAL A 26 -1.40 -5.06 10.66
CA VAL A 26 -2.15 -5.12 9.39
C VAL A 26 -1.17 -5.20 8.23
N ALA A 27 -1.22 -6.27 7.45
CA ALA A 27 -0.46 -6.41 6.20
C ALA A 27 -1.39 -6.11 5.01
N LEU A 28 -0.91 -5.34 4.04
CA LEU A 28 -1.64 -5.00 2.82
C LEU A 28 -0.90 -5.60 1.60
N LEU A 29 -1.59 -6.39 0.79
CA LEU A 29 -1.13 -6.85 -0.52
C LEU A 29 -2.11 -6.39 -1.60
N ALA A 30 -1.60 -5.87 -2.72
CA ALA A 30 -2.45 -5.39 -3.79
C ALA A 30 -1.85 -5.56 -5.19
N SER A 31 -2.71 -5.63 -6.20
CA SER A 31 -2.28 -5.56 -7.61
C SER A 31 -1.88 -4.16 -8.06
N TYR A 32 -2.06 -3.15 -7.19
CA TYR A 32 -1.83 -1.74 -7.44
C TYR A 32 -1.21 -1.06 -6.21
N THR A 33 -0.69 0.16 -6.38
CA THR A 33 -0.04 0.91 -5.28
C THR A 33 -1.09 1.36 -4.25
N ALA A 34 -1.12 0.67 -3.10
CA ALA A 34 -2.17 0.80 -2.10
C ALA A 34 -1.81 1.72 -0.91
N ASP A 35 -0.60 2.30 -0.88
CA ASP A 35 -0.15 3.25 0.15
C ASP A 35 -1.14 4.38 0.49
N PRO A 36 -1.90 4.97 -0.45
CA PRO A 36 -2.90 5.99 -0.12
C PRO A 36 -4.06 5.48 0.76
N LEU A 37 -4.25 4.16 0.91
CA LEU A 37 -5.21 3.56 1.83
C LEU A 37 -4.79 3.70 3.30
N VAL A 38 -3.48 3.66 3.57
CA VAL A 38 -2.90 3.54 4.91
C VAL A 38 -3.37 4.63 5.88
N PRO A 39 -3.40 5.94 5.53
CA PRO A 39 -3.83 6.98 6.46
C PRO A 39 -5.30 6.84 6.90
N TYR A 40 -6.15 6.27 6.05
CA TYR A 40 -7.59 6.18 6.31
C TYR A 40 -7.96 4.91 7.07
N LEU A 41 -7.33 3.78 6.72
CA LEU A 41 -7.45 2.55 7.48
C LEU A 41 -6.84 2.70 8.89
N GLY A 42 -5.62 3.23 8.97
CA GLY A 42 -4.92 3.42 10.24
C GLY A 42 -5.62 4.41 11.18
N LEU A 43 -6.11 5.55 10.66
CA LEU A 43 -6.85 6.52 11.46
C LEU A 43 -8.22 5.97 11.89
N GLY A 44 -8.93 5.26 11.00
CA GLY A 44 -10.23 4.66 11.33
C GLY A 44 -10.14 3.60 12.42
N LEU A 45 -9.10 2.75 12.39
CA LEU A 45 -8.83 1.76 13.43
C LEU A 45 -8.38 2.41 14.75
N HIS A 46 -7.56 3.45 14.69
CA HIS A 46 -7.20 4.24 15.89
C HIS A 46 -8.43 4.87 16.55
N ASP A 47 -9.37 5.42 15.77
CA ASP A 47 -10.60 6.04 16.27
C ASP A 47 -11.60 5.05 16.89
N THR A 48 -11.46 3.74 16.63
CA THR A 48 -12.22 2.66 17.29
C THR A 48 -11.46 2.04 18.47
N GLY A 49 -10.33 2.63 18.90
CA GLY A 49 -9.51 2.12 20.01
C GLY A 49 -8.60 0.96 19.64
N LEU A 50 -8.42 0.68 18.34
CA LEU A 50 -7.60 -0.42 17.80
C LEU A 50 -6.39 0.14 17.03
N PRO A 51 -5.44 0.84 17.69
CA PRO A 51 -4.27 1.39 17.01
C PRO A 51 -3.50 0.28 16.25
N ALA A 52 -3.30 0.49 14.95
CA ALA A 52 -2.73 -0.53 14.07
C ALA A 52 -1.33 -0.15 13.56
N MET A 53 -0.43 -1.13 13.53
CA MET A 53 0.80 -1.05 12.75
C MET A 53 0.52 -1.59 11.34
N LEU A 54 0.60 -0.74 10.32
CA LEU A 54 0.31 -1.11 8.93
C LEU A 54 1.61 -1.30 8.15
N ALA A 55 1.71 -2.41 7.42
CA ALA A 55 2.77 -2.71 6.48
C ALA A 55 2.17 -2.93 5.08
N VAL A 56 2.76 -2.33 4.05
CA VAL A 56 2.37 -2.51 2.65
C VAL A 56 3.41 -3.38 1.97
N GLY A 57 2.97 -4.46 1.33
CA GLY A 57 3.83 -5.37 0.59
C GLY A 57 4.05 -4.92 -0.86
N PRO A 58 4.94 -5.61 -1.60
CA PRO A 58 5.30 -5.23 -2.95
C PRO A 58 4.12 -5.23 -3.93
N PHE A 59 4.11 -4.23 -4.81
CA PHE A 59 3.13 -4.06 -5.89
C PHE A 59 3.04 -5.32 -6.78
N GLN A 60 1.81 -5.74 -7.10
CA GLN A 60 1.50 -6.83 -8.04
C GLN A 60 2.10 -8.20 -7.69
N GLN A 61 2.39 -8.46 -6.41
CA GLN A 61 2.90 -9.74 -5.92
C GLN A 61 1.94 -10.46 -4.95
N VAL A 62 0.62 -10.28 -5.12
CA VAL A 62 -0.40 -10.84 -4.20
C VAL A 62 -0.23 -12.35 -4.03
N VAL A 63 -0.15 -13.11 -5.13
CA VAL A 63 -0.03 -14.57 -5.04
C VAL A 63 1.33 -14.96 -4.47
N GLN A 64 2.41 -14.36 -4.97
CA GLN A 64 3.78 -14.68 -4.57
C GLN A 64 4.00 -14.49 -3.07
N GLN A 65 3.61 -13.34 -2.53
CA GLN A 65 3.74 -13.04 -1.09
C GLN A 65 2.78 -13.86 -0.23
N CYS A 66 1.65 -14.31 -0.78
CA CYS A 66 0.75 -15.24 -0.09
C CYS A 66 1.28 -16.67 -0.05
N LEU A 67 1.94 -17.15 -1.11
CA LEU A 67 2.45 -18.53 -1.21
C LEU A 67 3.80 -18.71 -0.51
N ALA A 68 4.64 -17.67 -0.47
CA ALA A 68 5.93 -17.68 0.23
C ALA A 68 5.78 -18.07 1.72
N THR A 69 6.74 -18.87 2.21
CA THR A 69 6.82 -19.31 3.61
C THR A 69 7.63 -18.35 4.49
N ASP A 70 8.49 -17.55 3.86
CA ASP A 70 9.34 -16.52 4.45
C ASP A 70 9.18 -15.17 3.70
N GLY A 71 9.79 -14.09 4.21
CA GLY A 71 9.61 -12.74 3.66
C GLY A 71 8.40 -11.98 4.23
N PHE A 72 7.73 -11.16 3.40
CA PHE A 72 6.88 -10.06 3.86
C PHE A 72 5.83 -10.45 4.91
N LEU A 73 5.02 -11.50 4.68
CA LEU A 73 3.99 -11.90 5.64
C LEU A 73 4.57 -12.57 6.90
N ALA A 74 5.72 -13.25 6.79
CA ALA A 74 6.42 -13.86 7.92
C ALA A 74 7.12 -12.83 8.84
N GLU A 75 7.56 -11.71 8.27
CA GLU A 75 8.08 -10.53 8.98
C GLU A 75 6.94 -9.69 9.55
N ALA A 76 5.91 -9.41 8.73
CA ALA A 76 4.76 -8.60 9.12
C ALA A 76 3.92 -9.27 10.21
N ARG A 77 3.83 -10.60 10.25
CA ARG A 77 3.03 -11.39 11.22
C ARG A 77 1.65 -10.76 11.46
N PRO A 78 0.80 -10.67 10.42
CA PRO A 78 -0.44 -9.92 10.50
C PRO A 78 -1.47 -10.59 11.40
N ASP A 79 -2.18 -9.79 12.20
CA ASP A 79 -3.49 -10.14 12.77
C ASP A 79 -4.59 -9.95 11.72
N VAL A 80 -4.38 -9.02 10.77
CA VAL A 80 -5.26 -8.75 9.63
C VAL A 80 -4.45 -8.69 8.33
N LEU A 81 -4.83 -9.50 7.34
CA LEU A 81 -4.31 -9.45 5.98
C LEU A 81 -5.36 -8.80 5.08
N VAL A 82 -5.05 -7.65 4.49
CA VAL A 82 -5.88 -6.99 3.47
C VAL A 82 -5.35 -7.35 2.09
N VAL A 83 -6.21 -7.87 1.22
CA VAL A 83 -5.87 -8.19 -0.18
C VAL A 83 -6.78 -7.43 -1.13
N ALA A 84 -6.19 -6.68 -2.07
CA ALA A 84 -6.93 -5.90 -3.06
C ALA A 84 -6.42 -6.12 -4.49
N GLN A 85 -7.17 -6.88 -5.28
CA GLN A 85 -6.87 -7.09 -6.71
C GLN A 85 -7.84 -6.29 -7.58
N ARG A 86 -7.35 -5.85 -8.74
CA ARG A 86 -8.13 -5.24 -9.82
C ARG A 86 -8.30 -6.21 -10.98
N LEU A 87 -9.38 -6.03 -11.73
CA LEU A 87 -9.65 -6.84 -12.93
C LEU A 87 -8.72 -6.43 -14.08
N GLU A 88 -8.41 -5.14 -14.19
CA GLU A 88 -7.58 -4.58 -15.25
C GLU A 88 -6.13 -5.08 -15.21
N GLU A 89 -5.63 -5.44 -14.02
CA GLU A 89 -4.31 -6.02 -13.79
C GLU A 89 -4.24 -7.54 -14.02
N ALA A 90 -5.39 -8.22 -14.15
CA ALA A 90 -5.50 -9.61 -14.58
C ALA A 90 -5.53 -9.76 -16.12
N GLY A 91 -5.32 -8.67 -16.87
CA GLY A 91 -5.18 -8.70 -18.32
C GLY A 91 -6.52 -8.68 -19.06
N ASP A 92 -6.65 -9.48 -20.11
CA ASP A 92 -7.90 -9.59 -20.87
C ASP A 92 -8.94 -10.44 -20.12
N PRO A 93 -10.24 -10.06 -20.10
CA PRO A 93 -11.28 -10.85 -19.45
C PRO A 93 -11.40 -12.28 -19.99
N GLY A 94 -11.07 -12.50 -21.27
CA GLY A 94 -11.50 -13.70 -21.99
C GLY A 94 -13.03 -13.79 -22.14
N PRO A 95 -13.55 -14.90 -22.70
CA PRO A 95 -14.99 -15.12 -22.82
C PRO A 95 -15.67 -15.05 -21.45
N SER A 96 -16.77 -14.28 -21.36
CA SER A 96 -17.57 -14.10 -20.13
C SER A 96 -16.81 -13.70 -18.85
N GLY A 97 -15.57 -13.22 -18.96
CA GLY A 97 -14.69 -12.94 -17.81
C GLY A 97 -13.98 -14.15 -17.20
N ASP A 98 -13.91 -15.30 -17.90
CA ASP A 98 -13.34 -16.53 -17.35
C ASP A 98 -11.83 -16.43 -17.01
N ALA A 99 -11.05 -15.65 -17.76
CA ALA A 99 -9.62 -15.46 -17.47
C ALA A 99 -9.43 -14.58 -16.21
N TRP A 100 -10.20 -13.50 -16.09
CA TRP A 100 -10.27 -12.70 -14.87
C TRP A 100 -10.73 -13.54 -13.66
N ALA A 101 -11.72 -14.42 -13.85
CA ALA A 101 -12.19 -15.29 -12.78
C ALA A 101 -11.09 -16.23 -12.31
N ALA A 102 -10.37 -16.89 -13.22
CA ALA A 102 -9.29 -17.81 -12.88
C ALA A 102 -8.18 -17.10 -12.06
N GLU A 103 -7.74 -15.92 -12.51
CA GLU A 103 -6.65 -15.20 -11.86
C GLU A 103 -7.03 -14.59 -10.50
N LEU A 104 -8.21 -13.97 -10.39
CA LEU A 104 -8.65 -13.40 -9.11
C LEU A 104 -9.07 -14.50 -8.11
N LEU A 105 -9.59 -15.65 -8.57
CA LEU A 105 -9.83 -16.79 -7.68
C LEU A 105 -8.51 -17.42 -7.21
N ALA A 106 -7.49 -17.54 -8.07
CA ALA A 106 -6.17 -18.01 -7.64
C ALA A 106 -5.54 -17.07 -6.58
N GLY A 107 -5.65 -15.75 -6.78
CA GLY A 107 -5.26 -14.74 -5.79
C GLY A 107 -6.04 -14.84 -4.48
N ALA A 108 -7.36 -15.03 -4.55
CA ALA A 108 -8.21 -15.23 -3.39
C ALA A 108 -7.90 -16.53 -2.61
N GLU A 109 -7.62 -17.64 -3.29
CA GLU A 109 -7.23 -18.91 -2.66
C GLU A 109 -5.85 -18.83 -1.99
N ALA A 110 -4.89 -18.17 -2.64
CA ALA A 110 -3.59 -17.88 -2.04
C ALA A 110 -3.74 -16.99 -0.80
N ALA A 111 -4.55 -15.92 -0.89
CA ALA A 111 -4.83 -15.00 0.22
C ALA A 111 -5.51 -15.68 1.40
N VAL A 112 -6.50 -16.54 1.15
CA VAL A 112 -7.10 -17.40 2.19
C VAL A 112 -6.02 -18.27 2.80
N THR A 113 -5.26 -19.01 2.00
CA THR A 113 -4.21 -19.92 2.49
C THR A 113 -3.15 -19.21 3.34
N ALA A 114 -2.73 -18.01 2.95
CA ALA A 114 -1.81 -17.18 3.71
C ALA A 114 -2.41 -16.72 5.04
N ALA A 115 -3.64 -16.19 5.04
CA ALA A 115 -4.34 -15.79 6.26
C ALA A 115 -4.50 -16.97 7.23
N ARG A 116 -4.82 -18.18 6.70
CA ARG A 116 -4.89 -19.41 7.49
C ARG A 116 -3.54 -19.77 8.13
N ARG A 117 -2.43 -19.68 7.37
CA ARG A 117 -1.06 -19.95 7.82
C ARG A 117 -0.59 -18.99 8.92
N HIS A 118 -0.97 -17.71 8.84
CA HIS A 118 -0.61 -16.70 9.84
C HIS A 118 -1.61 -16.56 10.99
N GLY A 119 -2.76 -17.26 10.95
CA GLY A 119 -3.84 -17.09 11.93
C GLY A 119 -4.62 -15.78 11.78
N ALA A 120 -4.42 -15.07 10.67
CA ALA A 120 -4.94 -13.73 10.43
C ALA A 120 -6.41 -13.74 9.97
N LEU A 121 -7.08 -12.62 10.22
CA LEU A 121 -8.30 -12.23 9.52
C LEU A 121 -7.97 -11.82 8.07
N LEU A 122 -8.60 -12.45 7.07
CA LEU A 122 -8.55 -11.95 5.69
C LEU A 122 -9.61 -10.86 5.48
N VAL A 123 -9.21 -9.69 5.00
CA VAL A 123 -10.09 -8.73 4.35
C VAL A 123 -9.81 -8.79 2.85
N TYR A 124 -10.75 -9.30 2.07
CA TYR A 124 -10.63 -9.33 0.61
C TYR A 124 -11.47 -8.20 0.00
N VAL A 125 -10.81 -7.32 -0.75
CA VAL A 125 -11.45 -6.22 -1.46
C VAL A 125 -11.94 -6.72 -2.82
N LEU A 126 -13.26 -6.75 -3.01
CA LEU A 126 -13.86 -7.05 -4.31
C LEU A 126 -13.53 -5.92 -5.30
N PRO A 127 -13.03 -6.24 -6.52
CA PRO A 127 -12.63 -5.24 -7.51
C PRO A 127 -13.84 -4.41 -7.96
N PRO A 128 -13.68 -3.11 -8.27
CA PRO A 128 -14.75 -2.35 -8.91
C PRO A 128 -15.01 -2.86 -10.34
N VAL A 129 -16.15 -2.50 -10.92
CA VAL A 129 -16.42 -2.76 -12.34
C VAL A 129 -15.59 -1.77 -13.18
N PRO A 130 -14.75 -2.24 -14.13
CA PRO A 130 -13.94 -1.35 -14.96
C PRO A 130 -14.79 -0.57 -15.96
N ALA A 131 -14.25 0.55 -16.46
CA ALA A 131 -14.88 1.31 -17.54
C ALA A 131 -15.10 0.45 -18.79
N SER A 132 -16.28 0.59 -19.40
CA SER A 132 -16.70 -0.15 -20.60
C SER A 132 -15.77 0.09 -21.81
N ARG A 133 -15.42 -0.99 -22.52
CA ARG A 133 -14.70 -0.95 -23.80
C ARG A 133 -15.61 -0.56 -24.98
N TYR A 134 -16.92 -0.74 -24.87
CA TYR A 134 -17.91 -0.54 -25.94
C TYR A 134 -18.81 0.69 -25.72
N GLY A 135 -18.49 1.53 -24.73
CA GLY A 135 -19.37 2.61 -24.28
C GLY A 135 -20.74 2.06 -23.85
N PRO A 136 -21.86 2.77 -24.15
CA PRO A 136 -23.21 2.31 -23.84
C PRO A 136 -23.61 0.98 -24.51
N ALA A 137 -22.94 0.57 -25.60
CA ALA A 137 -23.27 -0.67 -26.30
C ALA A 137 -22.85 -1.93 -25.51
N ASP A 138 -22.04 -1.80 -24.47
CA ASP A 138 -21.64 -2.91 -23.57
C ASP A 138 -22.86 -3.63 -22.97
N ALA A 139 -23.93 -2.90 -22.67
CA ALA A 139 -25.19 -3.44 -22.17
C ALA A 139 -25.92 -4.38 -23.16
N MET A 140 -25.54 -4.37 -24.44
CA MET A 140 -26.07 -5.27 -25.47
C MET A 140 -25.23 -6.54 -25.66
N HIS A 141 -24.09 -6.66 -24.97
CA HIS A 141 -23.15 -7.79 -25.09
C HIS A 141 -23.21 -8.67 -23.84
N ALA A 142 -23.53 -9.95 -24.00
CA ALA A 142 -23.53 -10.92 -22.89
C ALA A 142 -22.13 -11.06 -22.24
N ASP A 143 -21.08 -10.90 -23.04
CA ASP A 143 -19.67 -10.89 -22.62
C ASP A 143 -19.09 -9.47 -22.50
N GLY A 144 -19.95 -8.44 -22.33
CA GLY A 144 -19.52 -7.07 -22.07
C GLY A 144 -18.66 -6.96 -20.80
N VAL A 145 -17.92 -5.86 -20.66
CA VAL A 145 -17.07 -5.58 -19.49
C VAL A 145 -17.90 -5.61 -18.21
N THR A 146 -19.09 -4.99 -18.23
CA THR A 146 -19.99 -4.92 -17.07
C THR A 146 -20.49 -6.30 -16.66
N ALA A 147 -20.90 -7.12 -17.64
CA ALA A 147 -21.40 -8.47 -17.40
C ALA A 147 -20.29 -9.40 -16.88
N SER A 148 -19.14 -9.41 -17.56
CA SER A 148 -17.95 -10.19 -17.19
C SER A 148 -17.43 -9.82 -15.80
N ALA A 149 -17.26 -8.53 -15.50
CA ALA A 149 -16.84 -8.06 -14.18
C ALA A 149 -17.85 -8.46 -13.08
N THR A 150 -19.15 -8.37 -13.36
CA THR A 150 -20.21 -8.77 -12.43
C THR A 150 -20.18 -10.28 -12.14
N ALA A 151 -19.99 -11.10 -13.18
CA ALA A 151 -19.86 -12.55 -13.05
C ALA A 151 -18.62 -12.93 -12.20
N VAL A 152 -17.46 -12.33 -12.46
CA VAL A 152 -16.23 -12.53 -11.67
C VAL A 152 -16.44 -12.10 -10.21
N ARG A 153 -17.00 -10.91 -9.97
CA ARG A 153 -17.32 -10.39 -8.64
C ARG A 153 -18.27 -11.33 -7.89
N GLN A 154 -19.23 -11.96 -8.57
CA GLN A 154 -20.13 -12.93 -7.95
C GLN A 154 -19.42 -14.24 -7.59
N ARG A 155 -18.61 -14.81 -8.49
CA ARG A 155 -17.80 -16.02 -8.22
C ARG A 155 -16.89 -15.82 -7.00
N LEU A 156 -16.29 -14.63 -6.85
CA LEU A 156 -15.51 -14.24 -5.67
C LEU A 156 -16.35 -14.21 -4.38
N ARG A 157 -17.56 -13.62 -4.42
CA ARG A 157 -18.48 -13.62 -3.26
C ARG A 157 -18.91 -15.03 -2.88
N ASP A 158 -19.32 -15.84 -3.84
CA ASP A 158 -19.78 -17.23 -3.62
C ASP A 158 -18.68 -18.07 -2.97
N ARG A 159 -17.42 -17.85 -3.36
CA ARG A 159 -16.26 -18.52 -2.76
C ARG A 159 -15.92 -18.00 -1.36
N LEU A 160 -15.93 -16.69 -1.14
CA LEU A 160 -15.33 -16.07 0.05
C LEU A 160 -16.32 -15.79 1.19
N ALA A 161 -17.56 -15.37 0.89
CA ALA A 161 -18.52 -14.91 1.89
C ALA A 161 -18.98 -16.01 2.88
N GLY A 162 -18.70 -17.27 2.59
CA GLY A 162 -19.00 -18.42 3.46
C GLY A 162 -17.91 -18.77 4.47
N ASP A 163 -16.68 -18.24 4.35
CA ASP A 163 -15.59 -18.51 5.31
C ASP A 163 -15.67 -17.51 6.48
N PRO A 164 -15.84 -17.98 7.74
CA PRO A 164 -16.02 -17.10 8.89
C PRO A 164 -14.76 -16.30 9.28
N TRP A 165 -13.62 -16.50 8.60
CA TRP A 165 -12.39 -15.71 8.76
C TRP A 165 -12.12 -14.77 7.57
N VAL A 166 -13.14 -14.49 6.77
CA VAL A 166 -13.04 -13.56 5.63
C VAL A 166 -14.09 -12.45 5.74
N LEU A 167 -13.62 -11.21 5.67
CA LEU A 167 -14.44 -10.02 5.42
C LEU A 167 -14.36 -9.65 3.95
N LEU A 168 -15.48 -9.25 3.36
CA LEU A 168 -15.53 -8.66 2.03
C LEU A 168 -15.78 -7.16 2.13
N VAL A 169 -14.94 -6.39 1.44
CA VAL A 169 -15.12 -4.93 1.25
C VAL A 169 -15.34 -4.69 -0.24
N ASP A 170 -16.36 -3.93 -0.64
CA ASP A 170 -16.65 -3.68 -2.05
C ASP A 170 -16.06 -2.34 -2.54
N ALA A 171 -14.96 -2.38 -3.31
CA ALA A 171 -14.38 -1.16 -3.88
C ALA A 171 -15.29 -0.49 -4.91
N ASP A 172 -16.22 -1.25 -5.52
CA ASP A 172 -17.24 -0.74 -6.44
C ASP A 172 -18.21 0.21 -5.74
N GLU A 173 -18.47 0.01 -4.44
CA GLU A 173 -19.24 0.94 -3.63
C GLU A 173 -18.49 2.25 -3.41
N ALA A 174 -17.19 2.19 -3.10
CA ALA A 174 -16.34 3.36 -2.95
C ALA A 174 -16.22 4.17 -4.26
N VAL A 175 -16.07 3.49 -5.40
CA VAL A 175 -16.08 4.10 -6.75
C VAL A 175 -17.42 4.79 -7.02
N ARG A 176 -18.56 4.10 -6.83
CA ARG A 176 -19.89 4.69 -7.04
C ARG A 176 -20.18 5.87 -6.10
N ALA A 177 -19.75 5.82 -4.85
CA ALA A 177 -19.94 6.90 -3.88
C ALA A 177 -19.10 8.16 -4.19
N VAL A 178 -17.96 8.02 -4.86
CA VAL A 178 -17.17 9.16 -5.39
C VAL A 178 -17.71 9.62 -6.75
N GLY A 179 -18.33 8.72 -7.51
CA GLY A 179 -18.77 8.91 -8.88
C GLY A 179 -17.68 8.50 -9.85
N ASP A 180 -18.01 7.63 -10.80
CA ASP A 180 -17.08 6.93 -11.70
C ASP A 180 -16.09 7.87 -12.41
N GLU A 181 -16.59 8.97 -12.99
CA GLU A 181 -15.79 10.02 -13.66
C GLU A 181 -14.68 10.63 -12.80
N ARG A 182 -14.83 10.60 -11.46
CA ARG A 182 -13.89 11.18 -10.49
C ARG A 182 -13.18 10.12 -9.65
N ALA A 183 -13.53 8.85 -9.80
CA ALA A 183 -13.00 7.77 -8.97
C ALA A 183 -11.58 7.36 -9.39
N TYR A 184 -11.25 7.50 -10.68
CA TYR A 184 -9.97 7.07 -11.24
C TYR A 184 -8.97 8.22 -11.39
N HIS A 185 -7.67 7.92 -11.29
CA HIS A 185 -6.58 8.88 -11.48
C HIS A 185 -5.60 8.43 -12.59
N PRO A 186 -5.98 8.50 -13.88
CA PRO A 186 -5.21 7.90 -14.98
C PRO A 186 -3.74 8.38 -15.09
N ALA A 187 -3.47 9.65 -14.76
CA ALA A 187 -2.11 10.18 -14.72
C ALA A 187 -1.26 9.50 -13.63
N LEU A 188 -1.73 9.49 -12.38
CA LEU A 188 -1.00 8.89 -11.26
C LEU A 188 -0.88 7.36 -11.40
N PHE A 189 -1.84 6.71 -12.09
CA PHE A 189 -1.71 5.29 -12.45
C PHE A 189 -0.56 5.04 -13.41
N ARG A 190 -0.36 5.90 -14.42
CA ARG A 190 0.77 5.77 -15.37
C ARG A 190 2.13 6.01 -14.69
N PHE A 191 2.21 6.95 -13.76
CA PHE A 191 3.47 7.30 -13.08
C PHE A 191 3.82 6.40 -11.89
N ALA A 192 2.84 6.07 -11.04
CA ALA A 192 3.05 5.46 -9.74
C ALA A 192 2.13 4.26 -9.46
N LYS A 193 1.37 3.78 -10.46
CA LYS A 193 0.42 2.65 -10.34
C LYS A 193 -0.64 2.82 -9.24
N VAL A 194 -0.96 4.07 -8.87
CA VAL A 194 -2.09 4.44 -8.01
C VAL A 194 -3.32 4.66 -8.90
N PRO A 195 -4.34 3.79 -8.87
CA PRO A 195 -5.41 3.79 -9.88
C PRO A 195 -6.56 4.74 -9.54
N TYR A 196 -6.80 5.00 -8.25
CA TYR A 196 -7.94 5.77 -7.77
C TYR A 196 -7.55 7.14 -7.24
N THR A 197 -8.54 8.02 -7.09
CA THR A 197 -8.40 9.29 -6.37
C THR A 197 -8.35 9.06 -4.87
N GLU A 198 -7.77 10.04 -4.15
CA GLU A 198 -7.64 10.05 -2.69
C GLU A 198 -9.01 9.83 -2.00
N GLU A 199 -10.06 10.38 -2.59
CA GLU A 199 -11.45 10.25 -2.14
C GLU A 199 -11.96 8.78 -2.13
N VAL A 200 -11.54 7.94 -3.09
CA VAL A 200 -11.88 6.50 -3.13
C VAL A 200 -11.11 5.74 -2.05
N PHE A 201 -9.80 6.02 -1.91
CA PHE A 201 -8.99 5.44 -0.83
C PHE A 201 -9.51 5.82 0.56
N ALA A 202 -10.02 7.03 0.72
CA ALA A 202 -10.63 7.47 1.97
C ALA A 202 -11.92 6.72 2.30
N ARG A 203 -12.78 6.45 1.30
CA ARG A 203 -13.97 5.60 1.45
C ARG A 203 -13.57 4.17 1.79
N LEU A 204 -12.75 3.55 0.94
CA LEU A 204 -12.31 2.15 1.08
C LEU A 204 -11.64 1.89 2.44
N GLY A 205 -10.76 2.79 2.89
CA GLY A 205 -10.06 2.69 4.17
C GLY A 205 -10.99 2.87 5.36
N THR A 206 -11.97 3.79 5.27
CA THR A 206 -12.98 3.98 6.32
C THR A 206 -13.87 2.73 6.45
N THR A 207 -14.38 2.19 5.34
CA THR A 207 -15.22 0.96 5.35
C THR A 207 -14.43 -0.25 5.84
N THR A 208 -13.17 -0.40 5.41
CA THR A 208 -12.29 -1.47 5.89
C THR A 208 -12.06 -1.38 7.40
N ALA A 209 -11.77 -0.18 7.91
CA ALA A 209 -11.60 0.05 9.35
C ALA A 209 -12.87 -0.25 10.15
N ALA A 210 -14.06 0.10 9.62
CA ALA A 210 -15.33 -0.16 10.27
C ALA A 210 -15.64 -1.66 10.39
N LEU A 211 -15.46 -2.44 9.32
CA LEU A 211 -15.70 -3.89 9.34
C LEU A 211 -14.66 -4.65 10.20
N VAL A 212 -13.39 -4.25 10.15
CA VAL A 212 -12.35 -4.79 11.05
C VAL A 212 -12.65 -4.41 12.51
N GLY A 213 -13.07 -3.17 12.78
CA GLY A 213 -13.53 -2.74 14.09
C GLY A 213 -14.69 -3.60 14.60
N CYS A 214 -15.67 -3.90 13.75
CA CYS A 214 -16.76 -4.81 14.08
C CYS A 214 -16.29 -6.25 14.39
N TRP A 215 -15.29 -6.77 13.67
CA TRP A 215 -14.68 -8.08 13.98
C TRP A 215 -14.09 -8.10 15.40
N PHE A 216 -13.31 -7.08 15.74
CA PHE A 216 -12.65 -6.97 17.05
C PHE A 216 -13.54 -6.34 18.13
N GLY A 217 -14.87 -6.32 17.93
CA GLY A 217 -15.86 -5.95 18.94
C GLY A 217 -16.11 -4.44 19.12
N ALA A 218 -15.43 -3.57 18.39
CA ALA A 218 -15.57 -2.11 18.42
C ALA A 218 -16.65 -1.57 17.44
N GLY A 219 -17.61 -2.41 17.04
CA GLY A 219 -18.76 -1.98 16.24
C GLY A 219 -19.77 -1.18 17.08
N CYS A 220 -20.32 -0.10 16.52
CA CYS A 220 -21.26 0.80 17.21
C CYS A 220 -22.44 0.03 17.83
N ARG A 221 -22.64 0.11 19.15
CA ARG A 221 -23.85 -0.41 19.83
C ARG A 221 -24.73 0.68 20.40
N ALA A 222 -24.16 1.85 20.69
CA ALA A 222 -24.89 2.98 21.23
C ALA A 222 -24.42 4.30 20.60
N LEU A 223 -25.39 5.12 20.18
CA LEU A 223 -25.20 6.49 19.74
C LEU A 223 -25.55 7.43 20.91
N VAL A 224 -24.62 8.28 21.32
CA VAL A 224 -24.86 9.34 22.30
C VAL A 224 -24.99 10.67 21.57
N LEU A 225 -26.03 11.43 21.86
CA LEU A 225 -26.27 12.77 21.33
C LEU A 225 -25.66 13.83 22.25
N ASP A 226 -24.85 14.73 21.69
CA ASP A 226 -24.22 15.87 22.38
C ASP A 226 -25.21 17.05 22.46
N GLY A 227 -26.18 16.95 23.38
CA GLY A 227 -27.32 17.86 23.49
C GLY A 227 -26.99 19.36 23.54
N ASP A 228 -25.80 19.76 24.01
CA ASP A 228 -25.40 21.18 24.15
C ASP A 228 -25.30 21.87 22.79
N GLY A 229 -25.01 21.10 21.73
CA GLY A 229 -24.87 21.58 20.37
C GLY A 229 -26.09 21.35 19.47
N LEU A 230 -27.19 20.80 20.02
CA LEU A 230 -28.33 20.29 19.23
C LEU A 230 -29.67 21.02 19.50
N THR A 231 -29.71 21.92 20.48
CA THR A 231 -30.93 22.65 20.85
C THR A 231 -31.49 23.49 19.71
N GLY A 232 -32.78 23.33 19.40
CA GLY A 232 -33.48 24.05 18.33
C GLY A 232 -33.43 23.36 16.95
N GLY A 233 -32.94 22.12 16.88
CA GLY A 233 -32.86 21.36 15.64
C GLY A 233 -32.83 19.83 15.82
N ALA A 234 -32.83 19.31 17.04
CA ALA A 234 -32.65 17.88 17.27
C ALA A 234 -33.83 17.02 16.77
N VAL A 235 -35.01 17.62 16.58
CA VAL A 235 -36.16 17.03 15.84
C VAL A 235 -35.76 16.48 14.46
N HIS A 236 -34.79 17.10 13.77
CA HIS A 236 -34.32 16.65 12.46
C HIS A 236 -33.53 15.32 12.50
N LEU A 237 -33.10 14.87 13.69
CA LEU A 237 -32.44 13.57 13.88
C LEU A 237 -33.44 12.41 13.93
N LEU A 238 -34.70 12.65 14.33
CA LEU A 238 -35.69 11.61 14.64
C LEU A 238 -35.87 10.53 13.55
N PRO A 239 -35.85 10.83 12.23
CA PRO A 239 -35.91 9.79 11.20
C PRO A 239 -34.72 8.83 11.31
N ALA A 240 -33.49 9.34 11.33
CA ALA A 240 -32.30 8.53 11.46
C ALA A 240 -32.25 7.79 12.81
N LEU A 241 -32.63 8.43 13.94
CA LEU A 241 -32.65 7.77 15.24
C LEU A 241 -33.63 6.58 15.30
N ARG A 242 -34.78 6.68 14.62
CA ARG A 242 -35.74 5.56 14.50
C ARG A 242 -35.16 4.43 13.66
N ASP A 243 -34.51 4.74 12.53
CA ASP A 243 -33.81 3.76 11.69
C ASP A 243 -32.71 3.03 12.48
N LEU A 244 -31.92 3.76 13.27
CA LEU A 244 -30.86 3.23 14.13
C LEU A 244 -31.38 2.29 15.21
N ARG A 245 -32.47 2.65 15.91
CA ARG A 245 -33.10 1.78 16.91
C ARG A 245 -33.71 0.53 16.29
N ALA A 246 -34.32 0.64 15.11
CA ALA A 246 -34.80 -0.51 14.34
C ALA A 246 -33.66 -1.46 13.94
N ALA A 247 -32.46 -0.93 13.70
CA ALA A 247 -31.22 -1.70 13.49
C ALA A 247 -30.53 -2.17 14.79
N GLY A 248 -31.15 -1.97 15.96
CA GLY A 248 -30.64 -2.43 17.26
C GLY A 248 -29.48 -1.59 17.82
N VAL A 249 -29.33 -0.33 17.40
CA VAL A 249 -28.43 0.65 18.03
C VAL A 249 -29.19 1.36 19.14
N ARG A 250 -28.66 1.37 20.37
CA ARG A 250 -29.20 2.15 21.48
C ARG A 250 -28.98 3.64 21.22
N VAL A 251 -29.91 4.50 21.63
CA VAL A 251 -29.74 5.95 21.52
C VAL A 251 -29.80 6.56 22.91
N ALA A 252 -28.77 7.32 23.30
CA ALA A 252 -28.75 8.08 24.54
C ALA A 252 -28.46 9.56 24.29
N LEU A 253 -28.71 10.37 25.31
CA LEU A 253 -28.43 11.81 25.31
C LEU A 253 -27.45 12.13 26.43
N ARG A 254 -26.48 13.02 26.18
CA ARG A 254 -25.85 13.78 27.25
C ARG A 254 -26.15 15.28 27.13
N ALA A 255 -26.28 15.98 28.25
CA ALA A 255 -26.44 17.43 28.35
C ALA A 255 -25.62 18.00 29.51
N THR A 256 -25.13 19.23 29.37
CA THR A 256 -24.62 20.01 30.51
C THR A 256 -25.80 20.64 31.24
N GLY A 257 -25.98 20.28 32.51
CA GLY A 257 -27.10 20.72 33.35
C GLY A 257 -28.46 20.10 33.01
N VAL A 258 -29.42 20.26 33.92
CA VAL A 258 -30.78 19.69 33.79
C VAL A 258 -31.72 20.52 32.90
N ASP A 259 -31.38 21.79 32.65
CA ASP A 259 -32.27 22.74 31.94
C ASP A 259 -32.51 22.37 30.47
N TRP A 260 -31.69 21.48 29.90
CA TRP A 260 -31.87 20.96 28.54
C TRP A 260 -33.26 20.35 28.31
N TRP A 261 -33.87 19.74 29.34
CA TRP A 261 -35.24 19.19 29.28
C TRP A 261 -36.33 20.27 29.09
N SER A 262 -36.00 21.55 29.25
CA SER A 262 -36.88 22.68 28.93
C SER A 262 -36.80 23.10 27.45
N SER A 263 -35.96 22.45 26.63
CA SER A 263 -35.85 22.74 25.20
C SER A 263 -37.06 22.20 24.40
N ALA A 264 -37.35 22.82 23.26
CA ALA A 264 -38.47 22.43 22.41
C ALA A 264 -38.35 20.99 21.87
N ASP A 265 -37.12 20.53 21.59
CA ASP A 265 -36.84 19.19 21.05
C ASP A 265 -36.98 18.06 22.09
N ALA A 266 -36.96 18.38 23.39
CA ALA A 266 -36.86 17.40 24.47
C ALA A 266 -38.00 16.38 24.44
N THR A 267 -39.24 16.84 24.19
CA THR A 267 -40.44 15.97 24.17
C THR A 267 -40.39 14.96 23.04
N ASP A 268 -39.93 15.35 21.86
CA ASP A 268 -39.87 14.46 20.70
C ASP A 268 -38.76 13.40 20.86
N LEU A 269 -37.59 13.83 21.36
CA LEU A 269 -36.46 12.94 21.59
C LEU A 269 -36.71 11.90 22.68
N LEU A 270 -37.46 12.20 23.75
CA LEU A 270 -37.82 11.21 24.78
C LEU A 270 -38.41 9.91 24.21
N SER A 271 -39.13 9.98 23.08
CA SER A 271 -39.70 8.79 22.41
C SER A 271 -38.66 7.83 21.81
N VAL A 272 -37.43 8.31 21.61
CA VAL A 272 -36.32 7.56 21.00
C VAL A 272 -35.09 7.40 21.90
N LEU A 273 -35.11 7.87 23.14
CA LEU A 273 -33.99 7.63 24.07
C LEU A 273 -34.16 6.29 24.82
N ASP A 274 -33.05 5.57 24.94
CA ASP A 274 -32.85 4.37 25.76
C ASP A 274 -32.17 4.69 27.11
N GLY A 275 -31.57 5.88 27.25
CA GLY A 275 -30.92 6.38 28.49
C GLY A 275 -30.45 7.84 28.34
N TRP A 276 -30.09 8.53 29.43
CA TRP A 276 -29.60 9.91 29.38
C TRP A 276 -28.83 10.34 30.64
N VAL A 277 -27.85 11.25 30.49
CA VAL A 277 -27.18 11.93 31.60
C VAL A 277 -27.18 13.45 31.35
N THR A 278 -27.79 14.22 32.26
CA THR A 278 -27.96 15.67 32.11
C THR A 278 -27.57 16.39 33.39
N ASP A 279 -26.27 16.67 33.55
CA ASP A 279 -25.67 17.26 34.75
C ASP A 279 -24.37 18.03 34.43
N ASP A 280 -23.67 18.52 35.43
CA ASP A 280 -22.45 19.33 35.27
C ASP A 280 -21.14 18.51 35.39
N ARG A 281 -21.20 17.17 35.34
CA ARG A 281 -19.98 16.33 35.40
C ARG A 281 -19.18 16.42 34.09
N PRO A 282 -17.85 16.18 34.15
CA PRO A 282 -17.05 16.04 32.95
C PRO A 282 -17.65 15.06 31.93
N ARG A 283 -17.62 15.43 30.64
CA ARG A 283 -18.14 14.62 29.52
C ARG A 283 -17.68 13.15 29.55
N ALA A 284 -16.45 12.89 29.99
CA ALA A 284 -15.91 11.53 30.09
C ALA A 284 -16.66 10.68 31.13
N ASP A 285 -17.02 11.28 32.27
CA ASP A 285 -17.75 10.61 33.36
C ASP A 285 -19.21 10.37 32.96
N GLN A 286 -19.84 11.34 32.28
CA GLN A 286 -21.18 11.19 31.70
C GLN A 286 -21.23 10.04 30.66
N LEU A 287 -20.21 9.94 29.80
CA LEU A 287 -20.12 8.88 28.80
C LEU A 287 -19.83 7.50 29.41
N ALA A 288 -19.09 7.44 30.52
CA ALA A 288 -18.86 6.19 31.26
C ALA A 288 -20.16 5.68 31.90
N GLU A 289 -20.94 6.56 32.54
CA GLU A 289 -22.24 6.20 33.11
C GLU A 289 -23.22 5.71 32.04
N ILE A 290 -23.30 6.40 30.90
CA ILE A 290 -24.12 5.94 29.75
C ILE A 290 -23.65 4.59 29.21
N ALA A 291 -22.33 4.29 29.25
CA ALA A 291 -21.81 2.98 28.83
C ALA A 291 -22.32 1.87 29.75
N ASP A 292 -22.22 2.09 31.06
CA ASP A 292 -22.60 1.14 32.10
C ASP A 292 -24.13 0.93 32.15
N GLU A 293 -24.93 1.99 32.03
CA GLU A 293 -26.40 1.91 31.98
C GLU A 293 -26.93 1.13 30.76
N LEU A 294 -26.28 1.27 29.61
CA LEU A 294 -26.69 0.63 28.36
C LEU A 294 -26.12 -0.78 28.15
N ASP A 295 -25.27 -1.27 29.06
CA ASP A 295 -24.50 -2.53 28.93
C ASP A 295 -23.69 -2.58 27.61
N VAL A 296 -22.91 -1.54 27.35
CA VAL A 296 -22.04 -1.41 26.17
C VAL A 296 -20.62 -1.05 26.54
N ALA A 297 -19.64 -1.62 25.82
CA ALA A 297 -18.25 -1.23 26.04
C ALA A 297 -18.00 0.22 25.56
N PRO A 298 -17.12 1.01 26.21
CA PRO A 298 -16.84 2.39 25.77
C PRO A 298 -16.37 2.53 24.31
N ALA A 299 -15.71 1.51 23.76
CA ALA A 299 -15.32 1.46 22.34
C ALA A 299 -16.50 1.25 21.35
N GLN A 300 -17.68 0.89 21.86
CA GLN A 300 -18.91 0.69 21.09
C GLN A 300 -19.85 1.91 21.16
N LEU A 301 -19.50 2.93 21.97
CA LEU A 301 -20.17 4.22 21.98
C LEU A 301 -19.67 5.08 20.81
N VAL A 302 -20.59 5.80 20.19
CA VAL A 302 -20.30 6.86 19.22
C VAL A 302 -20.99 8.14 19.69
N LEU A 303 -20.27 9.25 19.78
CA LEU A 303 -20.83 10.56 20.12
C LEU A 303 -21.18 11.32 18.83
N ALA A 304 -22.35 11.95 18.75
CA ALA A 304 -22.73 12.81 17.63
C ALA A 304 -23.12 14.21 18.11
N GLY A 305 -22.57 15.23 17.45
CA GLY A 305 -22.75 16.63 17.84
C GLY A 305 -22.11 17.61 16.88
N THR A 306 -22.46 18.88 17.04
CA THR A 306 -21.88 20.02 16.28
C THR A 306 -20.55 20.51 16.84
N GLY A 307 -20.15 20.01 18.01
CA GLY A 307 -18.87 20.32 18.66
C GLY A 307 -17.65 19.73 17.93
N PRO A 308 -16.43 20.20 18.27
CA PRO A 308 -15.21 19.69 17.67
C PRO A 308 -14.99 18.22 18.03
N ALA A 309 -14.68 17.41 17.01
CA ALA A 309 -14.38 16.00 17.18
C ALA A 309 -13.16 15.81 18.09
N GLN A 310 -13.37 15.14 19.21
CA GLN A 310 -12.36 14.72 20.18
C GLN A 310 -12.26 13.19 20.17
N SER A 311 -11.17 12.62 20.68
CA SER A 311 -10.95 11.16 20.65
C SER A 311 -10.36 10.67 21.97
N PRO A 312 -10.73 9.46 22.44
CA PRO A 312 -11.96 8.70 22.16
C PRO A 312 -13.18 9.25 22.94
N PRO A 313 -14.44 8.79 22.70
CA PRO A 313 -14.87 7.78 21.72
C PRO A 313 -14.91 8.31 20.28
N ARG A 314 -15.37 7.47 19.34
CA ARG A 314 -15.60 7.85 17.94
C ARG A 314 -16.62 8.99 17.86
N HIS A 315 -16.38 10.01 17.04
CA HIS A 315 -17.25 11.17 16.88
C HIS A 315 -17.86 11.29 15.47
N VAL A 316 -19.16 11.58 15.39
CA VAL A 316 -19.84 12.06 14.16
C VAL A 316 -20.03 13.56 14.31
N ALA A 317 -19.23 14.33 13.57
CA ALA A 317 -19.40 15.78 13.49
C ALA A 317 -20.60 16.11 12.60
N LEU A 318 -21.61 16.72 13.21
CA LEU A 318 -22.82 17.20 12.53
C LEU A 318 -22.59 18.63 12.01
N GLY A 319 -23.10 18.92 10.83
CA GLY A 319 -22.94 20.20 10.15
C GLY A 319 -23.68 21.37 10.83
N PRO A 320 -23.52 22.61 10.33
CA PRO A 320 -24.22 23.77 10.87
C PRO A 320 -25.71 23.84 10.47
N ASP A 321 -26.18 22.99 9.55
CA ASP A 321 -27.56 22.93 9.08
C ASP A 321 -28.28 21.69 9.65
N PRO A 322 -29.24 21.86 10.58
CA PRO A 322 -30.00 20.75 11.16
C PRO A 322 -30.73 19.88 10.15
N ALA A 323 -31.13 20.43 8.99
CA ALA A 323 -31.84 19.66 7.97
C ALA A 323 -30.97 18.51 7.39
N GLY A 324 -29.64 18.65 7.41
CA GLY A 324 -28.71 17.64 6.92
C GLY A 324 -28.35 16.54 7.93
N TRP A 325 -28.59 16.74 9.23
CA TRP A 325 -28.05 15.87 10.29
C TRP A 325 -28.49 14.40 10.19
N SER A 326 -29.72 14.13 9.74
CA SER A 326 -30.19 12.75 9.52
C SER A 326 -29.34 12.01 8.47
N ASP A 327 -28.92 12.69 7.41
CA ASP A 327 -28.13 12.06 6.34
C ASP A 327 -26.65 11.96 6.72
N GLU A 328 -26.14 12.88 7.54
CA GLU A 328 -24.82 12.78 8.17
C GLU A 328 -24.72 11.59 9.12
N LEU A 329 -25.75 11.32 9.93
CA LEU A 329 -25.83 10.11 10.77
C LEU A 329 -25.89 8.82 9.92
N ARG A 330 -26.68 8.79 8.84
CA ARG A 330 -26.75 7.63 7.94
C ARG A 330 -25.43 7.37 7.23
N ALA A 331 -24.74 8.43 6.80
CA ALA A 331 -23.43 8.34 6.15
C ALA A 331 -22.29 7.92 7.10
N ALA A 332 -22.53 7.86 8.41
CA ALA A 332 -21.52 7.51 9.41
C ALA A 332 -21.34 6.00 9.66
N GLY A 333 -22.11 5.10 9.02
CA GLY A 333 -21.94 3.65 9.20
C GLY A 333 -22.20 3.18 10.63
N LEU A 334 -23.23 3.74 11.28
CA LEU A 334 -23.60 3.39 12.66
C LEU A 334 -24.34 2.04 12.75
N THR A 335 -24.90 1.59 11.62
CA THR A 335 -25.57 0.29 11.45
C THR A 335 -24.67 -0.79 10.88
N ASP A 336 -23.36 -0.54 10.79
CA ASP A 336 -22.40 -1.54 10.29
C ASP A 336 -22.42 -2.78 11.20
N ARG A 337 -22.78 -3.92 10.61
CA ARG A 337 -22.97 -5.20 11.29
C ARG A 337 -22.38 -6.32 10.46
N LEU A 338 -21.64 -7.21 11.10
CA LEU A 338 -21.24 -8.48 10.49
C LEU A 338 -22.44 -9.45 10.49
N PRO A 339 -22.61 -10.30 9.45
CA PRO A 339 -23.68 -11.28 9.42
C PRO A 339 -23.66 -12.20 10.65
N ALA A 340 -24.83 -12.49 11.23
CA ALA A 340 -24.98 -13.19 12.50
C ALA A 340 -24.53 -14.69 12.51
N ARG A 341 -23.85 -15.18 11.47
CA ARG A 341 -23.40 -16.57 11.36
C ARG A 341 -21.92 -16.69 11.75
N ARG A 342 -21.64 -17.57 12.72
CA ARG A 342 -20.32 -18.14 13.05
C ARG A 342 -19.22 -17.22 13.61
N TRP A 343 -19.49 -15.94 13.90
CA TRP A 343 -18.57 -15.12 14.69
C TRP A 343 -18.58 -15.47 16.19
N SER A 344 -17.84 -16.51 16.57
CA SER A 344 -17.22 -16.54 17.89
C SER A 344 -16.01 -15.59 17.84
N GLY A 345 -16.08 -14.45 18.52
CA GLY A 345 -15.02 -13.42 18.56
C GLY A 345 -13.77 -13.83 19.32
N GLY A 346 -13.19 -14.99 18.97
CA GLY A 346 -11.94 -15.50 19.49
C GLY A 346 -10.76 -15.06 18.63
N THR A 347 -9.68 -14.62 19.28
CA THR A 347 -8.42 -14.21 18.64
C THR A 347 -7.62 -15.37 18.06
N SER A 348 -7.96 -16.64 18.35
CA SER A 348 -7.26 -17.80 17.79
C SER A 348 -8.11 -18.53 16.74
N ARG A 349 -7.67 -18.45 15.48
CA ARG A 349 -8.16 -19.32 14.41
C ARG A 349 -7.73 -20.78 14.66
N PRO A 350 -8.62 -21.79 14.58
CA PRO A 350 -8.22 -23.19 14.73
C PRO A 350 -7.26 -23.62 13.62
N ALA A 351 -6.23 -24.38 13.99
CA ALA A 351 -5.26 -24.92 13.04
C ALA A 351 -5.94 -25.91 12.08
N VAL A 352 -5.81 -25.65 10.78
CA VAL A 352 -6.28 -26.51 9.70
C VAL A 352 -5.14 -26.61 8.69
N THR A 353 -4.79 -27.82 8.29
CA THR A 353 -3.74 -28.08 7.29
C THR A 353 -4.05 -27.34 5.99
N PRO A 354 -3.13 -26.51 5.46
CA PRO A 354 -3.27 -25.91 4.14
C PRO A 354 -3.41 -26.98 3.04
N THR A 355 -4.20 -26.69 2.00
CA THR A 355 -4.11 -27.44 0.74
C THR A 355 -2.96 -26.84 -0.07
N GLU A 356 -2.07 -27.68 -0.58
CA GLU A 356 -0.79 -27.25 -1.12
C GLU A 356 -0.92 -26.71 -2.56
N LEU A 357 -0.70 -25.40 -2.70
CA LEU A 357 -0.12 -24.77 -3.90
C LEU A 357 1.22 -24.20 -3.44
N SER A 358 2.34 -24.63 -4.04
CA SER A 358 3.65 -24.05 -3.73
C SER A 358 3.91 -22.80 -4.57
N LEU A 359 4.81 -21.93 -4.09
CA LEU A 359 5.26 -20.77 -4.86
C LEU A 359 5.91 -21.20 -6.18
N ASP A 360 6.71 -22.28 -6.15
CA ASP A 360 7.41 -22.80 -7.32
C ASP A 360 6.43 -23.33 -8.38
N ASP A 361 5.38 -24.05 -7.97
CA ASP A 361 4.31 -24.51 -8.89
C ASP A 361 3.60 -23.34 -9.56
N PHE A 362 3.32 -22.27 -8.80
CA PHE A 362 2.67 -21.08 -9.34
C PHE A 362 3.57 -20.35 -10.35
N VAL A 363 4.85 -20.14 -10.03
CA VAL A 363 5.80 -19.47 -10.91
C VAL A 363 6.07 -20.31 -12.17
N ALA A 364 6.25 -21.62 -12.04
CA ALA A 364 6.36 -22.52 -13.20
C ALA A 364 5.09 -22.49 -14.06
N GLY A 365 3.91 -22.44 -13.43
CA GLY A 365 2.61 -22.34 -14.10
C GLY A 365 2.31 -20.98 -14.76
N LEU A 366 3.14 -19.94 -14.61
CA LEU A 366 2.95 -18.66 -15.31
C LEU A 366 3.30 -18.74 -16.80
N ASP A 367 4.14 -19.69 -17.24
CA ASP A 367 4.71 -19.74 -18.59
C ASP A 367 5.36 -18.40 -19.00
N VAL A 368 6.38 -17.98 -18.24
CA VAL A 368 7.06 -16.70 -18.43
C VAL A 368 8.05 -16.77 -19.60
N HIS A 369 7.86 -15.91 -20.60
CA HIS A 369 8.76 -15.75 -21.74
C HIS A 369 9.45 -14.38 -21.67
N VAL A 370 10.79 -14.40 -21.72
CA VAL A 370 11.62 -13.18 -21.76
C VAL A 370 12.24 -13.02 -23.16
N ASP A 371 11.96 -11.88 -23.80
CA ASP A 371 12.58 -11.45 -25.07
C ASP A 371 13.63 -10.35 -24.80
N TYR A 372 14.71 -10.34 -25.57
CA TYR A 372 15.91 -9.54 -25.32
C TYR A 372 16.30 -8.77 -26.57
N ARG A 373 16.02 -7.47 -26.60
CA ARG A 373 16.22 -6.63 -27.79
C ARG A 373 17.42 -5.67 -27.62
N PRO A 374 18.35 -5.61 -28.59
CA PRO A 374 19.32 -4.53 -28.67
C PRO A 374 18.60 -3.18 -28.73
N VAL A 375 19.08 -2.18 -27.98
CA VAL A 375 18.50 -0.83 -28.00
C VAL A 375 19.14 -0.02 -29.13
N THR A 376 18.32 0.52 -30.03
CA THR A 376 18.78 1.52 -31.02
C THR A 376 18.80 2.91 -30.38
N ALA A 377 19.55 3.85 -30.96
CA ALA A 377 19.64 5.23 -30.45
C ALA A 377 18.25 5.87 -30.23
N ASP A 378 17.29 5.62 -31.14
CA ASP A 378 15.92 6.13 -31.04
C ASP A 378 15.11 5.50 -29.89
N GLY A 379 15.42 4.25 -29.51
CA GLY A 379 14.73 3.53 -28.43
C GLY A 379 15.22 3.86 -27.02
N VAL A 380 16.33 4.59 -26.88
CA VAL A 380 16.96 4.88 -25.58
C VAL A 380 16.01 5.64 -24.64
N ALA A 381 15.20 6.56 -25.17
CA ALA A 381 14.29 7.37 -24.35
C ALA A 381 13.21 6.52 -23.64
N GLU A 382 12.61 5.57 -24.35
CA GLU A 382 11.60 4.64 -23.79
C GLU A 382 12.21 3.80 -22.66
N VAL A 383 13.37 3.18 -22.93
CA VAL A 383 14.03 2.28 -21.99
C VAL A 383 14.55 3.06 -20.77
N ALA A 384 15.09 4.27 -20.96
CA ALA A 384 15.50 5.15 -19.87
C ALA A 384 14.31 5.52 -18.94
N GLU A 385 13.11 5.75 -19.49
CA GLU A 385 11.90 6.00 -18.69
C GLU A 385 11.47 4.76 -17.89
N VAL A 386 11.59 3.55 -18.45
CA VAL A 386 11.34 2.29 -17.72
C VAL A 386 12.32 2.14 -16.55
N VAL A 387 13.62 2.35 -16.79
CA VAL A 387 14.68 2.21 -15.77
C VAL A 387 14.58 3.29 -14.69
N ALA A 388 14.27 4.53 -15.05
CA ALA A 388 14.08 5.62 -14.08
C ALA A 388 12.86 5.41 -13.15
N ARG A 389 11.93 4.53 -13.51
CA ARG A 389 10.76 4.17 -12.67
C ARG A 389 10.99 2.94 -11.80
N ALA A 390 11.96 2.09 -12.13
CA ALA A 390 12.28 0.89 -11.38
C ALA A 390 13.12 1.23 -10.14
N HIS A 391 12.49 1.19 -8.96
CA HIS A 391 13.14 1.53 -7.69
C HIS A 391 13.47 0.27 -6.86
N ASP A 392 12.56 -0.69 -6.80
CA ASP A 392 12.67 -1.88 -5.93
C ASP A 392 13.74 -2.86 -6.45
N PHE A 393 13.88 -2.96 -7.77
CA PHE A 393 14.90 -3.75 -8.46
C PHE A 393 15.72 -2.87 -9.42
N ALA A 394 16.63 -2.09 -8.84
CA ALA A 394 17.69 -1.40 -9.56
C ALA A 394 19.02 -1.64 -8.85
N LEU A 395 19.96 -2.31 -9.51
CA LEU A 395 21.24 -2.66 -8.87
C LEU A 395 22.14 -1.45 -8.64
N ALA A 396 21.97 -0.37 -9.40
CA ALA A 396 22.67 0.89 -9.26
C ALA A 396 21.72 2.07 -9.61
N PRO A 397 22.04 3.32 -9.25
CA PRO A 397 21.28 4.48 -9.69
C PRO A 397 21.14 4.54 -11.21
N ALA A 398 19.95 4.88 -11.70
CA ALA A 398 19.68 4.98 -13.14
C ALA A 398 20.59 6.02 -13.81
N PRO A 399 21.41 5.65 -14.82
CA PRO A 399 22.24 6.61 -15.53
C PRO A 399 21.38 7.57 -16.38
N PRO A 400 21.84 8.80 -16.65
CA PRO A 400 21.14 9.74 -17.52
C PRO A 400 20.94 9.16 -18.93
N ALA A 401 19.80 9.50 -19.56
CA ALA A 401 19.48 9.02 -20.91
C ALA A 401 20.58 9.32 -21.96
N ALA A 402 21.32 10.42 -21.81
CA ALA A 402 22.47 10.73 -22.67
C ALA A 402 23.61 9.70 -22.53
N ALA A 403 23.94 9.28 -21.31
CA ALA A 403 24.97 8.25 -21.06
C ALA A 403 24.52 6.85 -21.52
N LEU A 404 23.21 6.57 -21.49
CA LEU A 404 22.64 5.37 -22.12
C LEU A 404 22.73 5.43 -23.65
N ALA A 405 22.54 6.61 -24.26
CA ALA A 405 22.62 6.78 -25.72
C ALA A 405 24.03 6.55 -26.25
N GLU A 406 25.06 7.02 -25.55
CA GLU A 406 26.47 6.76 -25.88
C GLU A 406 26.82 5.26 -25.88
N ARG A 407 26.09 4.45 -25.10
CA ARG A 407 26.30 3.00 -24.93
C ARG A 407 25.19 2.15 -25.55
N ALA A 408 24.38 2.66 -26.48
CA ALA A 408 23.19 1.96 -26.98
C ALA A 408 23.44 0.51 -27.48
N ALA A 409 24.59 0.26 -28.13
CA ALA A 409 25.00 -1.08 -28.59
C ALA A 409 25.28 -2.10 -27.46
N ASP A 410 25.51 -1.62 -26.23
CA ASP A 410 25.72 -2.42 -25.03
C ASP A 410 24.45 -2.66 -24.22
N LEU A 411 23.34 -2.03 -24.62
CA LEU A 411 22.06 -2.12 -23.95
C LEU A 411 21.19 -3.25 -24.51
N LEU A 412 20.60 -4.03 -23.61
CA LEU A 412 19.56 -5.01 -23.90
C LEU A 412 18.28 -4.60 -23.17
N ALA A 413 17.26 -4.21 -23.92
CA ALA A 413 15.90 -4.06 -23.40
C ALA A 413 15.32 -5.45 -23.11
N ILE A 414 14.77 -5.60 -21.90
CA ILE A 414 14.10 -6.81 -21.45
C ILE A 414 12.60 -6.63 -21.72
N ARG A 415 12.01 -7.52 -22.51
CA ARG A 415 10.56 -7.62 -22.67
C ARG A 415 10.07 -8.90 -22.03
N VAL A 416 8.94 -8.84 -21.33
CA VAL A 416 8.38 -9.99 -20.62
C VAL A 416 6.93 -10.16 -21.05
N ARG A 417 6.54 -11.41 -21.30
CA ARG A 417 5.15 -11.83 -21.41
C ARG A 417 4.98 -13.12 -20.62
N ASP A 418 3.79 -13.37 -20.10
CA ASP A 418 3.42 -14.65 -19.50
C ASP A 418 1.97 -15.00 -19.89
N ARG A 419 1.37 -16.05 -19.30
CA ARG A 419 -0.03 -16.41 -19.59
C ARG A 419 -1.07 -15.33 -19.24
N LEU A 420 -0.69 -14.30 -18.47
CA LEU A 420 -1.54 -13.21 -18.00
C LEU A 420 -1.44 -11.96 -18.88
N GLY A 421 -0.38 -11.82 -19.69
CA GLY A 421 -0.26 -10.74 -20.68
C GLY A 421 1.16 -10.43 -21.17
N ASP A 422 1.26 -9.47 -22.09
CA ASP A 422 2.53 -8.85 -22.51
C ASP A 422 2.76 -7.58 -21.67
N TYR A 423 3.84 -7.55 -20.90
CA TYR A 423 4.22 -6.41 -20.06
C TYR A 423 5.03 -5.35 -20.83
N GLY A 424 5.36 -5.60 -22.09
CA GLY A 424 6.18 -4.72 -22.91
C GLY A 424 7.60 -4.59 -22.38
N THR A 425 8.23 -3.46 -22.67
CA THR A 425 9.57 -3.11 -22.17
C THR A 425 9.55 -3.02 -20.64
N SER A 426 10.10 -4.04 -20.00
CA SER A 426 9.99 -4.28 -18.55
C SER A 426 11.35 -4.21 -17.83
N GLY A 427 12.43 -3.89 -18.53
CA GLY A 427 13.73 -3.68 -17.90
C GLY A 427 14.86 -3.40 -18.87
N LEU A 428 16.06 -3.24 -18.32
CA LEU A 428 17.30 -2.99 -19.05
C LEU A 428 18.46 -3.76 -18.42
N VAL A 429 19.32 -4.30 -19.28
CA VAL A 429 20.70 -4.67 -18.94
C VAL A 429 21.66 -3.78 -19.72
N ALA A 430 22.67 -3.19 -19.07
CA ALA A 430 23.84 -2.59 -19.72
C ALA A 430 25.06 -3.48 -19.48
N LEU A 431 25.73 -3.91 -20.56
CA LEU A 431 26.86 -4.84 -20.53
C LEU A 431 28.17 -4.17 -20.98
N ASP A 432 29.16 -4.08 -20.12
CA ASP A 432 30.55 -3.90 -20.56
C ASP A 432 31.16 -5.26 -20.93
N ARG A 433 31.64 -5.39 -22.16
CA ARG A 433 32.15 -6.65 -22.74
C ARG A 433 33.66 -6.59 -22.94
N ALA A 434 34.41 -6.75 -21.86
CA ALA A 434 35.86 -6.57 -21.83
C ALA A 434 36.63 -7.89 -21.61
N GLY A 435 37.20 -8.44 -22.68
CA GLY A 435 38.03 -9.66 -22.61
C GLY A 435 37.26 -10.89 -22.11
N ASP A 436 37.86 -11.64 -21.18
CA ASP A 436 37.28 -12.85 -20.57
C ASP A 436 36.30 -12.55 -19.40
N ARG A 437 35.80 -11.31 -19.28
CA ARG A 437 34.81 -10.93 -18.28
C ARG A 437 33.76 -9.98 -18.84
N TRP A 438 32.49 -10.36 -18.75
CA TRP A 438 31.39 -9.42 -18.96
C TRP A 438 30.96 -8.80 -17.63
N THR A 439 30.73 -7.49 -17.64
CA THR A 439 30.30 -6.73 -16.47
C THR A 439 28.90 -6.18 -16.71
N VAL A 440 27.97 -6.43 -15.79
CA VAL A 440 26.63 -5.84 -15.80
C VAL A 440 26.68 -4.58 -14.95
N ASP A 441 26.64 -3.41 -15.60
CA ASP A 441 26.71 -2.09 -14.95
C ASP A 441 25.33 -1.57 -14.54
N VAL A 442 24.31 -1.90 -15.34
CA VAL A 442 22.91 -1.62 -15.06
C VAL A 442 22.17 -2.93 -15.20
N PHE A 443 21.44 -3.31 -14.16
CA PHE A 443 20.36 -4.29 -14.23
C PHE A 443 19.18 -3.72 -13.47
N SER A 444 18.09 -3.52 -14.18
CA SER A 444 16.89 -2.86 -13.67
C SER A 444 15.66 -3.52 -14.28
N LEU A 445 14.68 -3.84 -13.42
CA LEU A 445 13.44 -4.50 -13.78
C LEU A 445 12.26 -3.73 -13.18
N SER A 446 11.20 -3.59 -13.96
CA SER A 446 9.96 -2.93 -13.53
C SER A 446 9.17 -3.83 -12.58
N CYS A 447 8.47 -3.23 -11.62
CA CYS A 447 7.73 -3.96 -10.59
C CYS A 447 6.75 -5.05 -11.11
N PRO A 448 6.03 -4.89 -12.26
CA PRO A 448 5.12 -5.91 -12.80
C PRO A 448 5.72 -7.29 -13.10
N VAL A 449 7.04 -7.39 -13.25
CA VAL A 449 7.73 -8.64 -13.65
C VAL A 449 8.57 -9.25 -12.52
N LEU A 450 8.60 -8.61 -11.34
CA LEU A 450 9.36 -9.07 -10.19
C LEU A 450 8.68 -10.24 -9.49
N GLY A 451 9.49 -11.16 -8.95
CA GLY A 451 9.01 -12.38 -8.28
C GLY A 451 8.41 -13.41 -9.25
N LYS A 452 8.66 -13.27 -10.56
CA LYS A 452 8.22 -14.22 -11.61
C LYS A 452 9.35 -15.08 -12.16
N GLY A 453 10.56 -14.99 -11.59
CA GLY A 453 11.75 -15.71 -12.06
C GLY A 453 12.48 -15.04 -13.22
N VAL A 454 12.00 -13.88 -13.69
CA VAL A 454 12.63 -13.06 -14.74
C VAL A 454 14.04 -12.65 -14.33
N GLU A 455 14.25 -12.37 -13.04
CA GLU A 455 15.54 -12.00 -12.46
C GLU A 455 16.60 -13.08 -12.71
N ALA A 456 16.25 -14.34 -12.46
CA ALA A 456 17.12 -15.50 -12.66
C ALA A 456 17.27 -15.85 -14.15
N GLU A 457 16.21 -15.74 -14.94
CA GLU A 457 16.24 -16.03 -16.39
C GLU A 457 17.12 -15.04 -17.16
N VAL A 458 17.10 -13.75 -16.79
CA VAL A 458 18.01 -12.74 -17.36
C VAL A 458 19.46 -13.11 -17.10
N LEU A 459 19.82 -13.49 -15.86
CA LEU A 459 21.20 -13.89 -15.57
C LEU A 459 21.59 -15.21 -16.27
N ARG A 460 20.66 -16.16 -16.41
CA ARG A 460 20.87 -17.38 -17.21
C ARG A 460 21.14 -17.05 -18.67
N GLU A 461 20.36 -16.19 -19.30
CA GLU A 461 20.61 -15.74 -20.67
C GLU A 461 21.97 -15.04 -20.81
N LEU A 462 22.36 -14.17 -19.86
CA LEU A 462 23.67 -13.54 -19.88
C LEU A 462 24.81 -14.55 -19.81
N THR A 463 24.70 -15.57 -18.96
CA THR A 463 25.70 -16.66 -18.89
C THR A 463 25.70 -17.52 -20.17
N ARG A 464 24.54 -17.79 -20.78
CA ARG A 464 24.43 -18.49 -22.08
C ARG A 464 25.15 -17.72 -23.19
N ARG A 465 24.94 -16.41 -23.29
CA ARG A 465 25.60 -15.53 -24.26
C ARG A 465 27.10 -15.39 -24.02
N ALA A 466 27.52 -15.29 -22.75
CA ALA A 466 28.93 -15.26 -22.38
C ALA A 466 29.64 -16.58 -22.76
N GLY A 467 29.05 -17.73 -22.45
CA GLY A 467 29.58 -19.05 -22.81
C GLY A 467 29.71 -19.25 -24.32
N ALA A 468 28.72 -18.78 -25.09
CA ALA A 468 28.79 -18.77 -26.56
C ALA A 468 29.88 -17.83 -27.12
N ALA A 469 30.22 -16.76 -26.39
CA ALA A 469 31.32 -15.85 -26.71
C ALA A 469 32.69 -16.31 -26.17
N GLY A 470 32.75 -17.45 -25.46
CA GLY A 470 33.98 -17.99 -24.87
C GLY A 470 34.43 -17.28 -23.59
N VAL A 471 33.53 -16.58 -22.91
CA VAL A 471 33.80 -15.74 -21.72
C VAL A 471 33.53 -16.51 -20.43
N GLY A 472 34.53 -16.63 -19.56
CA GLY A 472 34.49 -17.45 -18.34
C GLY A 472 33.83 -16.81 -17.12
N GLU A 473 33.50 -15.52 -17.14
CA GLU A 473 32.88 -14.83 -15.99
C GLU A 473 31.87 -13.73 -16.39
N VAL A 474 30.69 -13.75 -15.76
CA VAL A 474 29.71 -12.66 -15.76
C VAL A 474 29.66 -12.06 -14.36
N ARG A 475 30.03 -10.78 -14.25
CA ARG A 475 30.08 -10.05 -12.99
C ARG A 475 28.98 -8.99 -12.93
N VAL A 476 28.15 -9.06 -11.90
CA VAL A 476 27.03 -8.14 -11.68
C VAL A 476 27.46 -7.09 -10.65
N ARG A 477 27.59 -5.82 -11.07
CA ARG A 477 27.88 -4.71 -10.15
C ARG A 477 26.58 -4.25 -9.47
N TRP A 478 26.67 -3.89 -8.20
CA TRP A 478 25.57 -3.24 -7.48
C TRP A 478 26.07 -2.22 -6.46
N ALA A 479 25.19 -1.33 -6.02
CA ALA A 479 25.42 -0.35 -4.96
C ALA A 479 24.13 -0.20 -4.12
N ASP A 480 24.26 0.08 -2.83
CA ASP A 480 23.10 0.36 -1.98
C ASP A 480 22.46 1.71 -2.35
N THR A 481 21.17 1.69 -2.73
CA THR A 481 20.41 2.93 -3.04
C THR A 481 19.45 3.33 -1.92
N GLY A 482 19.39 2.56 -0.84
CA GLY A 482 18.39 2.71 0.22
C GLY A 482 16.95 2.40 -0.21
N ARG A 483 16.73 1.98 -1.46
CA ARG A 483 15.41 1.60 -2.02
C ARG A 483 15.41 0.26 -2.75
N ASN A 484 16.57 -0.26 -3.15
CA ASN A 484 16.71 -1.49 -3.92
C ASN A 484 16.68 -2.78 -3.07
N GLY A 485 15.77 -2.86 -2.08
CA GLY A 485 15.70 -3.97 -1.14
C GLY A 485 15.49 -5.34 -1.81
N THR A 486 14.59 -5.42 -2.79
CA THR A 486 14.32 -6.65 -3.55
C THR A 486 15.54 -7.11 -4.35
N ALA A 487 16.22 -6.17 -5.00
CA ALA A 487 17.48 -6.42 -5.70
C ALA A 487 18.59 -6.95 -4.77
N ARG A 488 18.73 -6.37 -3.57
CA ARG A 488 19.72 -6.84 -2.58
C ARG A 488 19.43 -8.26 -2.10
N ARG A 489 18.16 -8.60 -1.84
CA ARG A 489 17.75 -9.95 -1.48
C ARG A 489 18.09 -10.96 -2.58
N PHE A 490 17.70 -10.68 -3.82
CA PHE A 490 18.03 -11.52 -4.98
C PHE A 490 19.55 -11.73 -5.13
N LEU A 491 20.37 -10.69 -4.94
CA LEU A 491 21.83 -10.82 -4.99
C LEU A 491 22.43 -11.64 -3.84
N SER A 492 21.77 -11.73 -2.68
CA SER A 492 22.18 -12.64 -1.60
C SER A 492 21.84 -14.10 -1.87
N GLU A 493 20.90 -14.36 -2.79
CA GLU A 493 20.44 -15.68 -3.23
C GLU A 493 21.11 -16.11 -4.56
N LEU A 494 22.08 -15.32 -5.07
CA LEU A 494 22.72 -15.50 -6.38
C LEU A 494 23.39 -16.86 -6.58
N ASP A 495 23.95 -17.46 -5.52
CA ASP A 495 24.56 -18.79 -5.56
C ASP A 495 23.54 -19.91 -5.88
N GLY A 496 22.24 -19.66 -5.71
CA GLY A 496 21.15 -20.53 -6.16
C GLY A 496 20.81 -20.40 -7.65
N VAL A 497 21.28 -19.35 -8.33
CA VAL A 497 21.04 -19.13 -9.77
C VAL A 497 22.04 -19.95 -10.59
N ALA A 498 21.71 -21.23 -10.81
CA ALA A 498 22.51 -22.11 -11.67
C ALA A 498 22.70 -21.49 -13.08
N PRO A 499 23.95 -21.26 -13.53
CA PRO A 499 24.23 -20.65 -14.83
C PRO A 499 23.84 -21.59 -15.98
N ALA A 500 23.44 -21.02 -17.12
CA ALA A 500 23.02 -21.79 -18.29
C ALA A 500 24.19 -22.50 -18.99
N ASP A 501 25.40 -21.96 -18.86
CA ASP A 501 26.65 -22.64 -19.22
C ASP A 501 27.50 -22.83 -17.96
N PRO A 502 27.74 -24.07 -17.50
CA PRO A 502 28.47 -24.33 -16.25
C PRO A 502 29.95 -23.93 -16.29
N ARG A 503 30.48 -23.53 -17.46
CA ARG A 503 31.84 -22.99 -17.60
C ARG A 503 31.91 -21.52 -17.21
N VAL A 504 30.78 -20.82 -17.15
CA VAL A 504 30.69 -19.39 -16.87
C VAL A 504 30.36 -19.17 -15.40
N ARG A 505 31.25 -18.49 -14.68
CA ARG A 505 31.00 -18.11 -13.29
C ARG A 505 30.14 -16.86 -13.22
N LEU A 506 29.07 -16.91 -12.44
CA LEU A 506 28.25 -15.75 -12.07
C LEU A 506 28.73 -15.20 -10.72
N ARG A 507 28.94 -13.88 -10.59
CA ARG A 507 29.37 -13.25 -9.33
C ARG A 507 28.74 -11.86 -9.14
N ALA A 508 28.27 -11.56 -7.93
CA ALA A 508 27.96 -10.19 -7.52
C ALA A 508 29.23 -9.47 -7.03
N ALA A 509 29.32 -8.17 -7.27
CA ALA A 509 30.34 -7.29 -6.73
C ALA A 509 29.69 -6.00 -6.21
N HIS A 510 29.85 -5.70 -4.92
CA HIS A 510 29.45 -4.40 -4.38
C HIS A 510 30.40 -3.33 -4.91
N THR A 511 29.84 -2.16 -5.22
CA THR A 511 30.56 -0.99 -5.70
C THR A 511 30.61 0.01 -4.57
N ASP A 512 31.51 -0.22 -3.62
CA ASP A 512 31.80 0.77 -2.59
C ASP A 512 32.25 2.08 -3.26
N ALA A 513 31.76 3.20 -2.74
CA ALA A 513 32.30 4.50 -3.10
C ALA A 513 33.77 4.56 -2.63
N ASP A 514 34.64 5.05 -3.51
CA ASP A 514 36.10 4.89 -3.50
C ASP A 514 36.63 3.47 -3.83
N ASN A 515 37.12 3.32 -5.08
CA ASN A 515 38.53 2.98 -5.40
C ASN A 515 38.73 2.23 -6.75
N ASP A 516 38.05 2.66 -7.83
CA ASP A 516 38.18 2.05 -9.18
C ASP A 516 38.48 3.09 -10.29
N ALA A 517 38.94 4.30 -9.91
CA ALA A 517 39.18 5.43 -10.82
C ALA A 517 40.64 5.59 -11.29
N THR A 518 41.54 4.69 -10.87
CA THR A 518 43.01 4.83 -11.01
C THR A 518 43.66 3.63 -11.73
N ALA A 519 43.06 3.16 -12.82
CA ALA A 519 43.62 2.04 -13.60
C ALA A 519 43.57 2.16 -15.14
N VAL A 520 43.03 3.23 -15.75
CA VAL A 520 43.05 3.41 -17.22
C VAL A 520 43.33 4.87 -17.61
N ARG A 521 44.23 5.06 -18.60
CA ARG A 521 44.73 6.34 -19.17
C ARG A 521 45.95 7.01 -18.52
N ALA A 522 47.00 6.22 -18.24
CA ALA A 522 48.37 6.71 -18.43
C ALA A 522 48.84 6.30 -19.84
N GLY A 523 48.86 7.22 -20.81
CA GLY A 523 49.06 6.80 -22.20
C GLY A 523 49.05 7.82 -23.33
N THR A 524 49.49 9.08 -23.14
CA THR A 524 49.97 9.86 -24.30
C THR A 524 51.09 10.86 -23.96
N THR A 525 52.17 10.70 -24.71
CA THR A 525 53.38 11.50 -24.81
C THR A 525 53.14 13.02 -24.89
N THR A 526 53.92 13.83 -24.17
CA THR A 526 54.27 15.20 -24.58
C THR A 526 55.75 15.46 -24.32
N THR A 527 56.40 16.12 -25.27
CA THR A 527 57.86 16.22 -25.43
C THR A 527 58.54 17.17 -24.45
N THR A 528 59.77 16.80 -24.10
CA THR A 528 60.74 17.51 -23.27
C THR A 528 61.05 18.94 -23.75
N HIS A 529 61.05 19.90 -22.81
CA HIS A 529 61.96 21.06 -22.88
C HIS A 529 62.64 21.23 -21.51
N ARG A 530 63.93 21.58 -21.51
CA ARG A 530 64.82 21.59 -20.35
C ARG A 530 65.51 22.95 -20.21
N ALA A 531 65.95 23.26 -18.98
CA ALA A 531 66.88 24.34 -18.59
C ALA A 531 66.23 25.74 -18.38
N THR A 532 66.60 26.59 -17.41
CA THR A 532 67.63 26.51 -16.33
C THR A 532 67.50 27.70 -15.33
N THR A 533 67.81 27.50 -14.03
CA THR A 533 68.40 28.47 -13.04
C THR A 533 67.65 29.80 -12.72
N ASP A 534 67.84 30.55 -11.62
CA ASP A 534 68.74 30.44 -10.43
C ASP A 534 68.15 31.12 -9.15
N ARG A 535 68.76 30.84 -7.99
CA ARG A 535 68.95 31.67 -6.75
C ARG A 535 67.91 32.68 -6.18
N ALA A 536 67.63 32.48 -4.88
CA ALA A 536 67.88 33.39 -3.70
C ALA A 536 67.26 34.83 -3.66
N THR A 537 67.07 35.54 -2.52
CA THR A 537 67.60 35.45 -1.13
C THR A 537 66.75 36.29 -0.15
N ALA A 538 66.73 35.94 1.15
CA ALA A 538 66.59 36.83 2.34
C ALA A 538 65.26 37.64 2.52
N ASP A 539 64.89 38.18 3.70
CA ASP A 539 65.44 38.10 5.07
C ASP A 539 64.33 38.33 6.15
N ARG A 540 64.65 38.05 7.43
CA ARG A 540 64.23 38.70 8.72
C ARG A 540 62.95 39.59 8.79
N THR A 541 62.16 39.72 9.86
CA THR A 541 62.31 39.67 11.35
C THR A 541 60.89 39.91 11.95
N THR A 542 60.50 39.71 13.22
CA THR A 542 60.95 38.93 14.41
C THR A 542 59.95 39.21 15.57
N THR A 543 59.88 38.33 16.61
CA THR A 543 59.20 38.50 17.94
C THR A 543 57.67 38.67 18.00
N ASP A 544 56.96 38.31 19.08
CA ASP A 544 57.13 37.26 20.12
C ASP A 544 55.80 37.10 20.89
N ARG A 545 55.72 36.09 21.76
CA ARG A 545 54.92 35.92 23.00
C ARG A 545 54.23 37.18 23.57
N THR A 546 53.09 37.10 24.28
CA THR A 546 52.61 36.00 25.15
C THR A 546 51.11 36.09 25.45
N ALA A 547 50.55 34.96 25.91
CA ALA A 547 49.37 34.79 26.77
C ALA A 547 49.17 35.91 27.84
N THR A 548 48.00 36.13 28.46
CA THR A 548 47.31 35.15 29.34
C THR A 548 45.92 35.65 29.81
N ASP A 549 44.98 34.70 29.96
CA ASP A 549 43.91 34.58 30.99
C ASP A 549 42.63 35.44 31.07
N ARG A 550 41.60 34.75 31.60
CA ARG A 550 40.44 35.18 32.42
C ARG A 550 39.20 35.88 31.83
N THR A 551 38.23 35.03 31.49
CA THR A 551 37.02 34.76 32.31
C THR A 551 36.34 35.92 33.08
N THR A 552 35.18 36.37 32.59
CA THR A 552 33.86 36.51 33.26
C THR A 552 32.87 37.10 32.23
N ALA A 553 31.53 36.99 32.28
CA ALA A 553 30.51 36.09 32.82
C ALA A 553 29.16 36.88 32.72
N VAL A 554 28.02 36.20 32.90
CA VAL A 554 26.69 36.76 33.32
C VAL A 554 25.74 37.36 32.25
N ARG A 555 24.62 36.63 32.03
CA ARG A 555 23.21 37.03 31.70
C ARG A 555 22.95 37.95 30.48
N ARG A 556 21.84 37.81 29.75
CA ARG A 556 20.54 37.18 30.06
C ARG A 556 20.15 36.09 29.07
#